data_AF-A0A412EKD2-F1
#
_entry.id   AF-A0A412EKD2-F1
#
_cell.length_a   1.000
_cell.length_b   1.000
_cell.length_c   1.000
_cell.angle_alpha   90.00
_cell.angle_beta   90.00
_cell.angle_gamma   90.00
#
_symmetry.space_group_name_H-M   'P 1'
#
loop_
_entity.id
_entity.type
_entity.pdbx_description
1 polymer ?
#
loop_
_entity_poly.entity_id
_entity_poly.type
_entity_poly.pdbx_seq_one_letter_code
_entity_poly.pdbx_strand_id
1 'polypeptide(L)' 'MFHYTVKIVGRSKGKSIISASAYLNGDVMKNEETGRISYYTSKKEVVYTSLLMCENAPQEWQNVPAENIRRFQKS' A
#
# COMPACT_ATOMS: atom_id res chain seq x y z
N MET A 1 -17.83 -20.19 -3.14
CA MET A 1 -18.54 -19.16 -2.34
C MET A 1 -17.66 -17.93 -2.31
N PHE A 2 -18.22 -16.74 -2.57
CA PHE A 2 -17.47 -15.48 -2.47
C PHE A 2 -17.85 -14.76 -1.18
N HIS A 3 -16.86 -14.13 -0.53
CA HIS A 3 -17.05 -13.37 0.70
C HIS A 3 -16.64 -11.92 0.49
N TYR A 4 -17.44 -11.01 1.03
CA TYR A 4 -17.18 -9.57 0.99
C TYR A 4 -17.15 -9.01 2.40
N THR A 5 -16.14 -8.20 2.71
CA THR A 5 -15.99 -7.59 4.04
C THR A 5 -15.44 -6.18 3.89
N VAL A 6 -16.04 -5.23 4.63
CA VAL A 6 -15.61 -3.83 4.67
C VAL A 6 -15.13 -3.51 6.08
N LYS A 7 -13.98 -2.85 6.19
CA LYS A 7 -13.40 -2.42 7.46
C LYS A 7 -12.84 -1.01 7.34
N ILE A 8 -13.03 -0.19 8.37
CA ILE A 8 -12.43 1.14 8.47
C ILE A 8 -11.06 1.03 9.14
N VAL A 9 -10.04 1.66 8.52
CA VAL A 9 -8.70 1.80 9.09
C VAL A 9 -8.60 3.14 9.82
N GLY A 10 -8.93 3.14 11.12
CA GLY A 10 -8.94 4.35 11.95
C GLY A 10 -7.68 4.54 12.79
N ARG A 11 -7.08 5.75 12.73
CA ARG A 11 -5.88 6.12 13.53
C ARG A 11 -6.10 6.06 15.04
N SER A 12 -7.30 6.42 15.52
CA SER A 12 -7.64 6.42 16.95
C SER A 12 -7.51 5.04 17.63
N LYS A 13 -7.54 3.96 16.83
CA LYS A 13 -7.33 2.58 17.30
C LYS A 13 -5.90 2.07 17.05
N GLY A 14 -4.94 2.98 16.85
CA GLY A 14 -3.53 2.66 16.59
C GLY A 14 -3.25 2.06 15.20
N LYS A 15 -4.22 2.12 14.27
CA LYS A 15 -4.03 1.60 12.91
C LYS A 15 -3.39 2.65 12.00
N SER A 16 -2.66 2.18 10.99
CA SER A 16 -1.98 3.01 9.99
C SER A 16 -2.43 2.62 8.59
N ILE A 17 -2.84 3.61 7.79
CA ILE A 17 -3.18 3.38 6.38
C ILE A 17 -1.94 3.00 5.57
N ILE A 18 -0.77 3.55 5.91
CA ILE A 18 0.49 3.24 5.25
C ILE A 18 0.86 1.76 5.47
N SER A 19 0.74 1.29 6.72
CA SER A 19 1.02 -0.11 7.05
C SER A 19 0.00 -1.07 6.43
N ALA A 20 -1.29 -0.70 6.47
CA ALA A 20 -2.36 -1.49 5.84
C ALA A 20 -2.18 -1.57 4.32
N SER A 21 -1.82 -0.47 3.67
CA SER A 21 -1.55 -0.43 2.22
C SER A 21 -0.36 -1.31 1.86
N ALA A 22 0.75 -1.22 2.62
CA ALA A 22 1.90 -2.09 2.42
C ALA A 22 1.50 -3.58 2.54
N TYR A 23 0.69 -3.94 3.54
CA TYR A 23 0.23 -5.32 3.72
C TYR A 23 -0.66 -5.80 2.57
N LEU A 24 -1.63 -4.98 2.14
CA LEU A 24 -2.56 -5.36 1.07
C LEU A 24 -1.86 -5.52 -0.27
N ASN A 25 -0.82 -4.72 -0.52
CA ASN A 25 -0.08 -4.72 -1.78
C ASN A 25 1.19 -5.58 -1.74
N GLY A 26 1.55 -6.18 -0.60
CA GLY A 26 2.80 -6.92 -0.45
C GLY A 26 4.04 -6.04 -0.64
N ASP A 27 4.01 -4.81 -0.15
CA ASP A 27 4.97 -3.75 -0.44
C ASP A 27 5.80 -3.33 0.79
N VAL A 28 6.78 -2.46 0.58
CA VAL A 28 7.50 -1.70 1.61
C VAL A 28 7.08 -0.24 1.59
N MET A 29 6.48 0.25 2.67
CA MET A 29 6.10 1.67 2.78
C MET A 29 6.62 2.29 4.08
N LYS A 30 7.16 3.50 3.96
CA LYS A 30 7.60 4.32 5.10
C LYS A 30 6.54 5.35 5.44
N ASN A 31 6.21 5.46 6.72
CA ASN A 31 5.43 6.54 7.26
C ASN A 31 6.37 7.67 7.70
N GLU A 32 6.42 8.76 6.93
CA GLU A 32 7.27 9.91 7.22
C GLU A 32 6.94 10.61 8.56
N GLU A 33 5.68 10.63 8.98
CA GLU A 33 5.25 11.27 10.25
C GLU A 33 5.86 10.57 11.48
N THR A 34 6.08 9.25 11.40
CA THR A 34 6.53 8.44 12.54
C THR A 34 7.90 7.78 12.32
N GLY A 35 8.47 7.89 11.13
CA GLY A 35 9.66 7.17 10.69
C GLY A 35 9.51 5.66 10.52
N ARG A 36 8.34 5.08 10.84
CA ARG A 36 8.13 3.62 10.82
C ARG A 36 8.06 3.09 9.39
N ILE A 37 8.71 1.95 9.15
CA ILE A 37 8.69 1.25 7.86
C ILE A 37 7.94 -0.08 8.03
N SER A 38 7.01 -0.34 7.12
CA SER A 38 6.27 -1.62 7.03
C SER A 38 6.81 -2.43 5.87
N TYR A 39 7.18 -3.70 6.12
CA TYR A 39 7.76 -4.60 5.13
C TYR A 39 6.84 -5.82 4.94
N TYR A 40 6.22 -5.96 3.77
CA TYR A 40 5.31 -7.08 3.47
C TYR A 40 5.61 -7.78 2.14
N THR A 41 6.84 -7.68 1.64
CA THR A 41 7.30 -8.26 0.36
C THR A 41 7.20 -9.78 0.30
N SER A 42 7.17 -10.48 1.43
CA SER A 42 7.01 -11.93 1.48
C SER A 42 5.58 -12.42 1.17
N LYS A 43 4.61 -11.52 0.97
CA LYS A 43 3.20 -11.84 0.75
C LYS A 43 2.92 -12.25 -0.70
N LYS A 44 3.31 -13.49 -1.04
CA LYS A 44 3.22 -14.06 -2.39
C LYS A 44 1.80 -14.22 -2.96
N GLU A 45 0.77 -14.13 -2.13
CA GLU A 45 -0.63 -14.20 -2.56
C GLU A 45 -1.10 -12.95 -3.30
N VAL A 46 -0.35 -11.84 -3.22
CA VAL A 46 -0.63 -10.62 -3.98
C VAL A 46 -0.07 -10.77 -5.39
N VAL A 47 -0.94 -11.12 -6.34
CA VAL A 47 -0.57 -11.34 -7.75
C VAL A 47 -0.80 -10.11 -8.64
N TYR A 48 -1.58 -9.14 -8.17
CA TYR A 48 -1.92 -7.94 -8.91
C TYR A 48 -2.21 -6.78 -7.95
N THR A 49 -1.73 -5.60 -8.30
CA THR A 49 -2.01 -4.34 -7.61
C THR A 49 -2.20 -3.25 -8.66
N SER A 50 -3.09 -2.28 -8.38
CA SER A 50 -3.30 -1.12 -9.24
C SER A 50 -3.79 0.05 -8.40
N LEU A 51 -3.35 1.25 -8.77
CA LEU A 51 -3.79 2.50 -8.18
C LEU A 51 -4.85 3.13 -9.09
N LEU A 52 -6.05 3.31 -8.55
CA LEU A 52 -7.17 3.92 -9.27
C LEU A 52 -7.30 5.37 -8.83
N MET A 53 -7.42 6.27 -9.81
CA MET A 53 -7.49 7.70 -9.61
C MET A 53 -8.80 8.24 -10.18
N CYS A 54 -9.36 9.26 -9.53
CA CYS A 54 -10.48 10.00 -10.11
C CYS A 54 -9.99 10.83 -11.32
N GLU A 55 -10.91 11.19 -12.23
CA GLU A 55 -10.60 11.96 -13.44
C GLU A 55 -9.84 13.27 -13.13
N ASN A 56 -10.21 13.96 -12.05
CA ASN A 56 -9.60 15.23 -11.63
C ASN A 56 -8.52 15.07 -10.56
N ALA A 57 -7.95 13.87 -10.39
CA ALA A 57 -6.91 13.68 -9.40
C ALA A 57 -5.65 14.49 -9.76
N PRO A 58 -4.97 15.10 -8.78
CA PRO A 58 -3.73 15.83 -9.01
C PRO A 58 -2.69 14.96 -9.72
N GLN A 59 -1.99 15.54 -10.71
CA GLN A 59 -1.03 14.79 -11.53
C GLN A 59 0.15 14.29 -10.68
N GLU A 60 0.52 15.00 -9.62
CA GLU A 60 1.59 14.57 -8.72
C GLU A 60 1.31 13.22 -8.06
N TRP A 61 0.04 12.83 -7.88
CA TRP A 61 -0.31 11.54 -7.29
C TRP A 61 -0.11 10.36 -8.26
N GLN A 62 -0.01 10.63 -9.57
CA GLN A 62 0.30 9.60 -10.57
C GLN A 62 1.78 9.22 -10.54
N ASN A 63 2.64 10.10 -10.03
CA ASN A 63 4.08 9.87 -9.93
C ASN A 63 4.39 8.94 -8.75
N VAL A 64 4.18 7.64 -8.96
CA VAL A 64 4.67 6.61 -8.03
C VAL A 64 6.18 6.44 -8.26
N PRO A 65 7.04 6.66 -7.25
CA PRO A 65 8.48 6.53 -7.40
C PRO A 65 8.85 5.12 -7.92
N ALA A 66 9.66 5.06 -8.99
CA ALA A 66 10.10 3.81 -9.59
C ALA A 66 10.90 2.91 -8.62
N GLU A 67 11.44 3.47 -7.54
CA GLU A 67 12.12 2.73 -6.49
C GLU A 67 11.19 1.77 -5.75
N ASN A 68 9.92 2.13 -5.58
CA ASN A 68 8.91 1.24 -4.98
C ASN A 68 8.68 0.04 -5.91
N ILE A 69 8.58 0.28 -7.23
CA ILE A 69 8.33 -0.74 -8.26
C ILE A 69 9.53 -1.70 -8.44
N ARG A 70 10.77 -1.23 -8.30
CA ARG A 70 11.98 -2.05 -8.53
C ARG A 70 12.32 -2.99 -7.37
N ARG A 71 11.92 -2.67 -6.13
CA ARG A 71 12.14 -3.55 -4.97
C ARG A 71 11.35 -4.86 -5.05
N PHE A 72 10.31 -4.93 -5.89
CA PHE A 72 9.53 -6.15 -6.17
C PHE A 72 10.24 -7.16 -7.07
N GLN A 73 11.22 -6.74 -7.88
CA GLN A 73 11.82 -7.61 -8.92
C GLN A 73 13.06 -8.41 -8.44
N LYS A 74 13.53 -8.21 -7.21
CA LYS A 74 14.76 -8.83 -6.68
C LYS A 74 14.55 -9.75 -5.46
N SER A 75 13.36 -10.33 -5.30
CA SER A 75 13.15 -11.39 -4.30
C SER A 75 12.77 -12.72 -4.95
#